data_AF-A3JJW4-F1
#
_entry.id   AF-A3JJW4-F1
#
_cell.length_a   1.000
_cell.length_b   1.000
_cell.length_c   1.000
_cell.angle_alpha   90.00
_cell.angle_beta   90.00
_cell.angle_gamma   90.00
#
_symmetry.space_group_name_H-M   'P 1'
#
loop_
_entity.id
_entity.type
_entity.pdbx_description
1 polymer ?
#
loop_
_entity_poly.entity_id
_entity_poly.type
_entity_poly.pdbx_seq_one_letter_code
_entity_poly.pdbx_strand_id
1 'polypeptide(L)'
;MYPREIKWCEECEECLSLVFFPKLELVLVESGGDKIPRKCGLSITKSDLLIINKIDIAEYVHASLNIMDCDSKMMRGEWPFVFANLYNGVGLEMIISFILERGMLPERRPEKLAETA
;
A
#
# COMPACT_ATOMS: atom_id res chain seq x y z
N MET A 1 14.98 7.91 21.92
CA MET A 1 15.05 7.24 20.61
C MET A 1 13.96 6.19 20.60
N TYR A 2 12.83 6.44 19.94
CA TYR A 2 11.68 5.52 19.98
C TYR A 2 11.96 4.27 19.13
N PRO A 3 11.49 3.08 19.55
CA PRO A 3 11.62 1.87 18.76
C PRO A 3 10.88 2.05 17.44
N ARG A 4 11.59 1.88 16.32
CA ARG A 4 11.03 1.92 14.96
C ARG A 4 10.50 0.53 14.62
N GLU A 5 9.45 0.12 15.31
CA GLU A 5 8.81 -1.18 15.11
C GLU A 5 7.70 -1.08 14.06
N ILE A 6 7.64 -2.11 13.21
CA ILE A 6 6.58 -2.27 12.21
C ILE A 6 5.48 -3.09 12.87
N LYS A 7 4.26 -2.56 12.92
CA LYS A 7 3.09 -3.29 13.40
C LYS A 7 2.14 -3.53 12.24
N TRP A 8 1.79 -4.80 12.06
CA TRP A 8 0.75 -5.24 11.14
C TRP A 8 -0.56 -5.31 11.92
N CYS A 9 -1.59 -4.64 11.44
CA CYS A 9 -2.92 -4.66 12.01
C CYS A 9 -3.90 -5.09 10.92
N GLU A 10 -4.57 -6.21 11.13
CA GLU A 10 -5.55 -6.74 10.18
C GLU A 10 -6.91 -6.14 10.55
N GLU A 11 -7.22 -4.95 10.02
CA GLU A 11 -8.54 -4.33 10.17
C GLU A 11 -9.36 -4.59 8.90
N CYS A 12 -10.34 -5.50 9.03
CA CYS A 12 -11.23 -6.00 7.97
C CYS A 12 -10.62 -7.14 7.14
N GLU A 13 -11.43 -8.17 6.83
CA GLU A 13 -11.01 -9.38 6.11
C GLU A 13 -10.36 -9.09 4.73
N GLU A 14 -10.52 -7.87 4.21
CA GLU A 14 -10.03 -7.43 2.90
C GLU A 14 -8.90 -6.37 2.98
N CYS A 15 -8.60 -5.83 4.18
CA CYS A 15 -7.72 -4.67 4.36
C CYS A 15 -6.64 -4.94 5.44
N LEU A 16 -5.36 -4.75 5.08
CA LEU A 16 -4.20 -4.91 5.97
C LEU A 16 -3.59 -3.54 6.25
N SER A 17 -3.55 -3.07 7.49
CA SER A 17 -2.87 -1.84 7.85
C SER A 17 -1.46 -2.12 8.40
N LEU A 18 -0.52 -1.27 8.03
CA LEU A 18 0.86 -1.30 8.45
C LEU A 18 1.23 0.04 9.08
N VAL A 19 1.47 0.00 10.38
CA VAL A 19 1.73 1.19 11.18
C VAL A 19 3.21 1.26 11.52
N PHE A 20 3.86 2.34 11.06
CA PHE A 20 5.19 2.74 11.49
C PHE A 20 5.06 3.75 12.63
N PHE A 21 5.15 3.24 13.85
CA PHE A 21 4.99 4.08 15.03
C PHE A 21 6.15 5.09 15.15
N PRO A 22 5.91 6.38 15.42
CA PRO A 22 4.63 7.10 15.57
C PRO A 22 4.29 8.04 14.38
N LYS A 23 4.77 7.76 13.16
CA LYS A 23 4.77 8.77 12.07
C LYS A 23 4.02 8.41 10.81
N LEU A 24 3.80 7.13 10.50
CA LEU A 24 3.12 6.76 9.25
C LEU A 24 2.14 5.61 9.42
N GLU A 25 1.00 5.76 8.77
CA GLU A 25 -0.01 4.72 8.58
C GLU A 25 -0.10 4.37 7.09
N LEU A 26 0.25 3.14 6.75
CA LEU A 26 0.11 2.62 5.39
C LEU A 26 -1.01 1.59 5.39
N VAL A 27 -1.83 1.56 4.35
CA VAL A 27 -2.89 0.54 4.22
C VAL A 27 -2.67 -0.22 2.93
N LEU A 28 -2.56 -1.53 3.04
CA LEU A 28 -2.46 -2.49 1.96
C LEU A 28 -3.84 -3.09 1.71
N VAL A 29 -4.28 -3.02 0.46
CA VAL A 29 -5.53 -3.60 -0.01
C VAL A 29 -5.21 -4.61 -1.09
N GLU A 30 -5.80 -5.80 -1.00
CA GLU A 30 -5.72 -6.76 -2.08
C GLU A 30 -6.81 -6.47 -3.10
N SER A 31 -6.51 -6.47 -4.41
CA SER A 31 -7.51 -6.21 -5.46
C SER A 31 -8.43 -7.39 -5.72
N GLY A 32 -9.02 -7.98 -4.67
CA GLY A 32 -9.94 -9.12 -4.72
C GLY A 32 -11.39 -8.76 -5.05
N GLY A 33 -11.69 -7.48 -5.31
CA GLY A 33 -13.04 -7.02 -5.66
C GLY A 33 -13.11 -5.55 -6.07
N ASP A 34 -14.00 -5.26 -7.02
CA ASP A 34 -14.17 -3.94 -7.65
C ASP A 34 -14.57 -2.80 -6.69
N LYS A 35 -15.10 -3.14 -5.51
CA LYS A 35 -15.74 -2.18 -4.58
C LYS A 35 -14.97 -1.95 -3.29
N ILE A 36 -13.72 -2.44 -3.18
CA ILE A 36 -12.97 -2.33 -1.93
C ILE A 36 -12.71 -0.87 -1.50
N PRO A 37 -12.31 0.05 -2.40
CA PRO A 37 -12.13 1.46 -2.02
C PRO A 37 -13.39 2.15 -1.48
N ARG A 38 -14.58 1.65 -1.82
CA ARG A 38 -15.87 2.17 -1.33
C ARG A 38 -16.34 1.50 -0.03
N LYS A 39 -15.89 0.27 0.23
CA LYS A 39 -16.34 -0.55 1.37
C LYS A 39 -15.47 -0.37 2.61
N CYS A 40 -14.15 -0.30 2.45
CA CYS A 40 -13.24 -0.19 3.58
C CYS A 40 -13.23 1.27 4.08
N GLY A 41 -13.55 1.47 5.37
CA GLY A 41 -13.89 2.75 6.01
C GLY A 41 -12.72 3.72 6.22
N LEU A 42 -12.75 4.46 7.34
CA LEU A 42 -11.86 5.61 7.64
C LEU A 42 -10.36 5.35 7.45
N SER A 43 -9.89 4.10 7.59
CA SER A 43 -8.48 3.73 7.41
C SER A 43 -8.00 3.91 5.95
N ILE A 44 -8.87 3.70 4.95
CA ILE A 44 -8.50 3.95 3.53
C ILE A 44 -8.47 5.44 3.19
N THR A 45 -9.26 6.26 3.87
CA THR A 45 -9.32 7.70 3.55
C THR A 45 -8.34 8.53 4.37
N LYS A 46 -7.89 8.03 5.53
CA LYS A 46 -6.98 8.76 6.45
C LYS A 46 -5.55 8.26 6.50
N SER A 47 -5.23 7.12 5.88
CA SER A 47 -3.85 6.61 5.84
C SER A 47 -2.93 7.50 5.00
N ASP A 48 -1.67 7.60 5.39
CA ASP A 48 -0.64 8.35 4.68
C ASP A 48 -0.38 7.80 3.27
N LEU A 49 -0.46 6.48 3.09
CA LEU A 49 -0.35 5.83 1.79
C LEU A 49 -1.31 4.65 1.69
N LEU A 50 -2.08 4.61 0.60
CA LEU A 50 -2.83 3.43 0.21
C LEU A 50 -2.03 2.63 -0.83
N ILE A 51 -1.84 1.34 -0.59
CA ILE A 51 -1.17 0.41 -1.48
C ILE A 51 -2.22 -0.58 -1.97
N ILE A 52 -2.48 -0.58 -3.26
CA ILE A 52 -3.40 -1.52 -3.91
C ILE A 52 -2.56 -2.62 -4.53
N ASN A 53 -2.47 -3.75 -3.84
CA ASN A 53 -1.66 -4.90 -4.20
C ASN A 53 -2.45 -5.93 -5.04
N LYS A 54 -1.72 -6.79 -5.74
CA LYS A 54 -2.21 -7.89 -6.60
C LYS A 54 -2.93 -7.42 -7.87
N ILE A 55 -2.49 -6.32 -8.48
CA ILE A 55 -3.08 -5.83 -9.74
C ILE A 55 -3.18 -6.86 -10.87
N ASP A 56 -2.39 -7.93 -10.81
CA ASP A 56 -2.44 -9.07 -11.75
C ASP A 56 -3.72 -9.90 -11.65
N ILE A 57 -4.28 -10.08 -10.45
CA ILE A 57 -5.52 -10.85 -10.28
C ILE A 57 -6.75 -10.06 -10.70
N ALA A 58 -6.65 -8.74 -10.83
CA ALA A 58 -7.77 -7.85 -11.12
C ALA A 58 -8.53 -8.28 -12.39
N GLU A 59 -7.83 -8.67 -13.45
CA GLU A 59 -8.45 -9.19 -14.68
C GLU A 59 -9.25 -10.48 -14.43
N TYR A 60 -8.76 -11.36 -13.56
CA TYR A 60 -9.37 -12.65 -13.26
C TYR A 60 -10.56 -12.55 -12.30
N VAL A 61 -10.60 -11.53 -11.44
CA VAL A 61 -11.71 -11.29 -10.52
C VAL A 61 -12.74 -10.28 -11.05
N HIS A 62 -12.64 -9.95 -12.34
CA HIS A 62 -13.46 -8.93 -13.00
C HIS A 62 -13.41 -7.56 -12.31
N ALA A 63 -12.26 -7.21 -11.73
CA ALA A 63 -12.02 -5.90 -11.18
C ALA A 63 -11.38 -4.98 -12.23
N SER A 64 -11.93 -3.78 -12.37
CA SER A 64 -11.43 -2.75 -13.28
C SER A 64 -10.50 -1.80 -12.53
N LEU A 65 -9.21 -1.86 -12.86
CA LEU A 65 -8.18 -0.96 -12.31
C LEU A 65 -8.54 0.52 -12.55
N ASN A 66 -9.23 0.84 -13.64
CA ASN A 66 -9.67 2.20 -13.95
C ASN A 66 -10.78 2.68 -13.01
N ILE A 67 -11.69 1.79 -12.61
CA ILE A 67 -12.73 2.12 -11.61
C ILE A 67 -12.06 2.31 -10.25
N MET A 68 -11.11 1.44 -9.89
CA MET A 68 -10.36 1.57 -8.65
C MET A 68 -9.55 2.87 -8.59
N ASP A 69 -8.90 3.29 -9.68
CA ASP A 69 -8.16 4.56 -9.75
C ASP A 69 -9.08 5.77 -9.52
N CYS A 70 -10.22 5.81 -10.20
CA CYS A 70 -11.22 6.86 -10.03
C CYS A 70 -11.79 6.88 -8.60
N ASP A 71 -12.15 5.72 -8.05
CA ASP A 71 -12.72 5.62 -6.71
C ASP A 71 -11.69 5.99 -5.64
N SER A 72 -10.44 5.54 -5.78
CA SER A 72 -9.36 5.90 -4.87
C SER A 72 -9.09 7.40 -4.90
N LYS A 73 -9.01 8.03 -6.08
CA LYS A 73 -8.88 9.49 -6.20
C LYS A 73 -10.06 10.23 -5.58
N MET A 74 -11.29 9.74 -5.78
CA MET A 74 -12.48 10.37 -5.22
C MET A 74 -12.53 10.28 -3.68
N MET A 75 -12.16 9.12 -3.11
CA MET A 75 -12.20 8.89 -1.66
C MET A 75 -11.04 9.56 -0.93
N ARG A 76 -9.86 9.60 -1.56
CA ARG A 76 -8.62 10.12 -0.97
C ARG A 76 -8.29 11.55 -1.39
N GLY A 77 -8.89 12.10 -2.44
CA GLY A 77 -8.55 13.44 -2.93
C GLY A 77 -7.06 13.55 -3.26
N GLU A 78 -6.34 14.37 -2.49
CA GLU A 78 -4.90 14.63 -2.66
C GLU A 78 -3.99 13.59 -1.97
N TRP A 79 -4.55 12.64 -1.21
CA TRP A 79 -3.75 11.66 -0.47
C TRP A 79 -3.18 10.58 -1.41
N PRO A 80 -1.87 10.26 -1.32
CA PRO A 80 -1.20 9.42 -2.31
C PRO A 80 -1.65 7.97 -2.21
N PHE A 81 -1.66 7.27 -3.35
CA PHE A 81 -1.89 5.84 -3.44
C PHE A 81 -1.03 5.24 -4.54
N VAL A 82 -0.73 3.94 -4.43
CA VAL A 82 0.16 3.23 -5.36
C VAL A 82 -0.46 1.89 -5.73
N PHE A 83 -0.52 1.61 -7.03
CA PHE A 83 -0.76 0.28 -7.54
C PHE A 83 0.52 -0.54 -7.46
N ALA A 84 0.45 -1.72 -6.86
CA ALA A 84 1.59 -2.58 -6.64
C ALA A 84 1.28 -4.03 -7.00
N ASN A 85 2.33 -4.74 -7.39
CA ASN A 85 2.36 -6.18 -7.45
C ASN A 85 3.58 -6.64 -6.66
N LEU A 86 3.36 -7.04 -5.42
CA LEU A 86 4.46 -7.49 -4.55
C LEU A 86 5.12 -8.79 -5.04
N TYR A 87 4.44 -9.58 -5.89
CA TYR A 87 5.01 -10.80 -6.48
C TYR A 87 5.99 -10.46 -7.61
N ASN A 88 5.63 -9.52 -8.48
CA ASN A 88 6.45 -9.09 -9.61
C ASN A 88 7.37 -7.89 -9.28
N GLY A 89 7.28 -7.33 -8.06
CA GLY A 89 8.03 -6.13 -7.65
C GLY A 89 7.50 -4.81 -8.23
N VAL A 90 6.35 -4.80 -8.91
CA VAL A 90 5.78 -3.57 -9.48
C VAL A 90 5.32 -2.64 -8.36
N GLY A 91 5.69 -1.37 -8.43
CA GLY A 91 5.33 -0.37 -7.42
C GLY A 91 6.07 -0.49 -6.09
N LEU A 92 6.92 -1.52 -5.91
CA LEU A 92 7.68 -1.74 -4.69
C LEU A 92 8.67 -0.60 -4.42
N GLU A 93 9.42 -0.16 -5.44
CA GLU A 93 10.35 0.97 -5.29
C GLU A 93 9.63 2.26 -4.89
N MET A 94 8.44 2.54 -5.44
CA MET A 94 7.65 3.72 -5.04
C MET A 94 7.24 3.66 -3.56
N ILE A 95 6.84 2.48 -3.07
CA ILE A 95 6.50 2.27 -1.66
C ILE A 95 7.74 2.45 -0.78
N ILE A 96 8.88 1.87 -1.17
CA ILE A 96 10.14 2.00 -0.45
C ILE A 96 10.56 3.47 -0.38
N SER A 97 10.61 4.17 -1.52
CA SER A 97 10.97 5.60 -1.56
C SER A 97 10.04 6.44 -0.70
N PHE A 98 8.72 6.19 -0.74
CA PHE A 98 7.76 6.88 0.10
C PHE A 98 8.05 6.67 1.59
N ILE A 99 8.31 5.42 2.00
CA ILE A 99 8.63 5.08 3.40
C ILE A 99 9.95 5.72 3.83
N LEU A 100 10.97 5.73 2.98
CA LEU A 100 12.26 6.35 3.30
C LEU A 100 12.12 7.88 3.46
N GLU A 101 11.42 8.53 2.54
CA GLU A 101 11.22 9.97 2.53
C GLU A 101 10.33 10.44 3.69
N ARG A 102 9.13 9.87 3.80
CA ARG A 102 8.15 10.26 4.83
C ARG A 102 8.47 9.69 6.20
N GLY A 103 9.05 8.49 6.26
CA GLY A 103 9.37 7.80 7.50
C GLY A 103 10.71 8.23 8.09
N MET A 104 11.51 9.01 7.36
CA MET A 104 12.87 9.42 7.75
C MET A 104 13.70 8.22 8.24
N LEU A 105 13.52 7.08 7.56
CA LEU A 105 14.19 5.83 7.88
C LEU A 105 15.51 5.74 7.10
N PRO A 106 16.61 5.28 7.73
CA PRO A 106 17.79 4.93 6.97
C PRO A 106 17.47 3.73 6.07
N GLU A 107 18.01 3.74 4.86
CA GLU A 107 17.92 2.59 3.96
C GLU A 107 18.59 1.38 4.61
N ARG A 108 17.86 0.28 4.73
CA ARG A 108 18.31 -0.99 5.36
C ARG A 108 18.19 -2.18 4.41
N ARG A 109 18.15 -1.94 3.10
CA ARG A 109 18.10 -3.05 2.13
C ARG A 109 19.33 -3.93 2.38
N PRO A 110 19.16 -5.24 2.67
CA PRO A 110 20.31 -6.13 2.81
C PRO A 110 21.05 -6.16 1.48
N GLU A 111 22.38 -6.10 1.49
CA GLU A 111 23.25 -6.01 0.29
C GLU A 111 23.09 -7.16 -0.73
N LYS A 112 22.24 -8.17 -0.44
CA LYS A 112 22.05 -9.38 -1.24
C LYS A 112 21.25 -9.23 -2.55
N LEU A 113 20.92 -8.02 -3.00
CA LEU A 113 20.23 -7.82 -4.29
C LEU A 113 21.16 -7.33 -5.42
N ALA A 114 22.47 -7.16 -5.16
CA ALA A 114 23.45 -6.81 -6.19
C ALA A 114 23.89 -8.00 -7.08
N GLU A 115 23.40 -9.23 -6.81
CA GLU A 115 23.75 -10.44 -7.56
C GLU A 115 22.52 -11.11 -8.15
N THR A 116 21.80 -10.41 -9.03
CA THR A 116 21.10 -11.00 -10.19
C THR A 116 20.35 -9.90 -10.95
N ALA A 117 21.00 -9.27 -11.93
CA ALA A 117 20.49 -8.94 -13.27
C ALA A 117 21.54 -8.10 -14.02
#